data_AF-A0A7V2SU32-F1
#
_entry.id   AF-A0A7V2SU32-F1
#
_cell.length_a   1.000
_cell.length_b   1.000
_cell.length_c   1.000
_cell.angle_alpha   90.00
_cell.angle_beta   90.00
_cell.angle_gamma   90.00
#
_symmetry.space_group_name_H-M   'P 1'
#
loop_
_entity.id
_entity.type
_entity.pdbx_description
1 polymer ?
#
loop_
_entity_poly.entity_id
_entity_poly.type
_entity_poly.pdbx_seq_one_letter_code
_entity_poly.pdbx_strand_id
1 'polypeptide(L)'
;MKIDTLDLMQNSLQLRIEYRSYKEKVLVNLQCDISFNQDSEAKIQQRLNLSLSSFSTEVINIDKLNINNSKLLFNQKTIDYRLKCELQFDKGNEIINNQSVLHLVPALQHKYR
;
A
#
# COMPACT_ATOMS: atom_id res chain seq x y z
N MET A 1 0.48 -5.67 -6.60
CA MET A 1 0.16 -4.83 -5.42
C MET A 1 0.55 -3.39 -5.69
N LYS A 2 -0.35 -2.42 -5.47
CA LYS A 2 -0.10 -1.00 -5.71
C LYS A 2 -0.66 -0.17 -4.57
N ILE A 3 -0.13 1.04 -4.37
CA ILE A 3 -0.79 2.04 -3.53
C ILE A 3 -2.01 2.55 -4.28
N ASP A 4 -3.18 2.46 -3.64
CA ASP A 4 -4.44 2.97 -4.18
C ASP A 4 -4.68 4.41 -3.72
N THR A 5 -4.48 4.67 -2.43
CA THR A 5 -4.66 6.00 -1.83
C THR A 5 -3.63 6.20 -0.73
N LEU A 6 -3.09 7.41 -0.63
CA LEU A 6 -2.20 7.87 0.44
C LEU A 6 -2.77 9.16 1.01
N ASP A 7 -3.19 9.15 2.27
CA ASP A 7 -3.62 10.33 3.00
C ASP A 7 -2.53 10.75 3.99
N LEU A 8 -1.83 11.83 3.65
CA LEU A 8 -0.76 12.40 4.47
C LEU A 8 -1.28 13.10 5.73
N MET A 9 -2.55 13.56 5.74
CA MET A 9 -3.15 14.24 6.89
C MET A 9 -3.55 13.25 7.97
N GLN A 10 -4.13 12.12 7.56
CA GLN A 10 -4.55 11.05 8.46
C GLN A 10 -3.44 10.03 8.72
N ASN A 11 -2.32 10.14 7.99
CA ASN A 11 -1.27 9.12 7.96
C ASN A 11 -1.87 7.73 7.68
N SER A 12 -2.72 7.64 6.67
CA SER A 12 -3.35 6.39 6.26
C SER A 12 -2.98 6.05 4.82
N LEU A 13 -2.95 4.75 4.53
CA LEU A 13 -2.57 4.22 3.24
C LEU A 13 -3.47 3.05 2.89
N GLN A 14 -3.96 3.05 1.66
CA GLN A 14 -4.68 1.93 1.08
C GLN A 14 -3.79 1.20 0.09
N LEU A 15 -3.59 -0.09 0.34
CA LEU A 15 -2.84 -0.97 -0.55
C LEU A 15 -3.79 -1.91 -1.26
N ARG A 16 -3.78 -1.87 -2.59
CA ARG A 16 -4.55 -2.79 -3.42
C ARG A 16 -3.73 -4.01 -3.78
N ILE A 17 -4.24 -5.19 -3.42
CA ILE A 17 -3.70 -6.48 -3.83
C ILE A 17 -4.60 -7.06 -4.90
N GLU A 18 -3.98 -7.46 -6.01
CA GLU A 18 -4.63 -8.23 -7.06
C GLU A 18 -4.01 -9.61 -7.04
N TYR A 19 -4.85 -10.64 -6.85
CA TYR A 19 -4.44 -12.02 -6.81
C TYR A 19 -5.13 -12.79 -7.94
N ARG A 20 -4.30 -13.41 -8.79
CA ARG A 20 -4.72 -14.14 -10.00
C ARG A 20 -3.98 -15.47 -10.00
N SER A 21 -4.63 -16.52 -9.48
CA SER A 21 -4.04 -17.86 -9.39
C SER A 21 -5.12 -18.92 -9.37
N TYR A 22 -4.81 -20.14 -9.78
CA TYR A 22 -5.74 -21.28 -9.67
C TYR A 22 -5.82 -21.88 -8.27
N LYS A 23 -5.02 -21.38 -7.32
CA LYS A 23 -4.95 -21.88 -5.95
C LYS A 23 -5.44 -20.81 -4.99
N GLU A 24 -6.39 -21.18 -4.14
CA GLU A 24 -6.79 -20.34 -3.00
C GLU A 24 -5.69 -20.33 -1.94
N LYS A 25 -5.45 -19.14 -1.38
CA LYS A 25 -4.46 -18.90 -0.33
C LYS A 25 -5.01 -17.92 0.68
N VAL A 26 -4.48 -17.98 1.90
CA VAL A 26 -4.75 -16.99 2.93
C VAL A 26 -3.51 -16.14 3.13
N LEU A 27 -3.62 -14.83 2.96
CA LEU A 27 -2.55 -13.89 3.32
C LEU A 27 -2.56 -13.71 4.84
N VAL A 28 -1.46 -14.15 5.46
CA VAL A 28 -1.31 -14.20 6.92
C VAL A 28 -0.49 -13.02 7.44
N ASN A 29 0.47 -12.56 6.65
CA ASN A 29 1.33 -11.46 7.04
C ASN A 29 1.78 -10.66 5.82
N LEU A 30 1.87 -9.35 6.02
CA LEU A 30 2.26 -8.37 5.04
C LEU A 30 3.41 -7.54 5.62
N GLN A 31 4.55 -7.55 4.94
CA GLN A 31 5.67 -6.66 5.25
C GLN A 31 5.99 -5.84 4.01
N CYS A 32 5.96 -4.51 4.12
CA CYS A 32 6.31 -3.64 3.00
C CYS A 32 7.29 -2.55 3.43
N ASP A 33 8.29 -2.32 2.58
CA ASP A 33 9.10 -1.12 2.58
C ASP A 33 8.63 -0.23 1.43
N ILE A 34 8.28 1.01 1.75
CA ILE A 34 7.88 2.04 0.80
C ILE A 34 8.93 3.14 0.83
N SER A 35 9.55 3.41 -0.30
CA SER A 35 10.37 4.60 -0.49
C SER A 35 9.64 5.59 -1.39
N PHE A 36 9.45 6.80 -0.92
CA PHE A 36 8.93 7.93 -1.68
C PHE A 36 10.09 8.73 -2.27
N ASN A 37 9.79 9.76 -3.06
CA ASN A 37 10.79 10.75 -3.46
C ASN A 37 11.43 11.44 -2.24
N GLN A 38 12.66 11.92 -2.40
CA GLN A 38 13.38 12.75 -1.41
C GLN A 38 13.64 12.07 -0.05
N ASP A 39 13.98 10.78 -0.05
CA ASP A 39 14.40 10.01 1.14
C ASP A 39 13.31 9.88 2.23
N SER A 40 12.04 10.05 1.86
CA SER A 40 10.91 9.69 2.70
C SER A 40 10.64 8.20 2.60
N GLU A 41 10.51 7.52 3.73
CA GLU A 41 10.30 6.08 3.78
C GLU A 41 9.21 5.72 4.77
N ALA A 42 8.46 4.66 4.47
CA ALA A 42 7.50 4.07 5.39
C ALA A 42 7.69 2.56 5.43
N LYS A 43 7.57 2.00 6.63
CA LYS A 43 7.62 0.56 6.85
C LYS A 43 6.28 0.09 7.38
N ILE A 44 5.80 -1.00 6.81
CA ILE A 44 4.51 -1.59 7.14
C ILE A 44 4.76 -3.02 7.54
N GLN A 45 4.22 -3.39 8.69
CA GLN A 45 4.17 -4.78 9.12
C GLN A 45 2.80 -5.03 9.74
N GLN A 46 2.03 -5.91 9.10
CA GLN A 46 0.67 -6.21 9.55
C GLN A 46 0.38 -7.70 9.42
N ARG A 47 -0.14 -8.28 10.51
CA ARG A 47 -0.75 -9.60 10.47
C ARG A 47 -2.17 -9.48 9.96
N LEU A 48 -2.51 -10.35 9.02
CA LEU A 48 -3.78 -10.37 8.32
C LEU A 48 -4.36 -11.79 8.38
N ASN A 49 -5.63 -11.91 8.02
CA ASN A 49 -6.27 -13.19 7.76
C ASN A 49 -7.21 -13.01 6.58
N LEU A 50 -6.63 -12.81 5.41
CA LEU A 50 -7.34 -12.44 4.19
C LEU A 50 -7.36 -13.62 3.22
N SER A 51 -8.53 -14.23 3.03
CA SER A 51 -8.72 -15.32 2.08
C SER A 51 -8.78 -14.77 0.65
N LEU A 52 -7.85 -15.20 -0.19
CA LEU A 52 -7.76 -14.83 -1.60
C LEU A 52 -8.26 -15.99 -2.46
N SER A 53 -9.39 -15.76 -3.13
CA SER A 53 -9.93 -16.67 -4.14
C SER A 53 -9.15 -16.57 -5.44
N SER A 54 -9.44 -17.43 -6.41
CA SER A 54 -8.67 -17.51 -7.66
C SER A 54 -8.53 -16.19 -8.44
N PHE A 55 -9.48 -15.27 -8.25
CA PHE A 55 -9.54 -13.97 -8.90
C PHE A 55 -10.00 -12.87 -7.91
N SER A 56 -9.20 -12.59 -6.89
CA SER A 56 -9.50 -11.58 -5.87
C SER A 56 -8.81 -10.24 -6.12
N THR A 57 -9.52 -9.16 -5.83
CA THR A 57 -8.95 -7.81 -5.67
C THR A 57 -9.34 -7.29 -4.30
N GLU A 58 -8.37 -7.12 -3.43
CA GLU A 58 -8.57 -6.74 -2.03
C GLU A 58 -7.88 -5.41 -1.73
N VAL A 59 -8.48 -4.62 -0.85
CA VAL A 59 -7.92 -3.36 -0.35
C VAL A 59 -7.60 -3.49 1.13
N ILE A 60 -6.33 -3.26 1.47
CA ILE A 60 -5.84 -3.29 2.84
C ILE A 60 -5.65 -1.85 3.30
N ASN A 61 -6.35 -1.51 4.38
CA ASN A 61 -6.22 -0.22 5.03
C ASN A 61 -5.12 -0.29 6.10
N ILE A 62 -4.14 0.59 5.97
CA ILE A 62 -3.07 0.80 6.94
C ILE A 62 -3.33 2.15 7.61
N ASP A 63 -3.79 2.10 8.85
CA ASP A 63 -3.94 3.28 9.67
C ASP A 63 -2.65 3.55 10.45
N LYS A 64 -2.40 4.83 10.76
CA LYS A 64 -1.24 5.28 11.57
C LYS A 64 0.11 4.90 10.93
N LEU A 65 0.22 5.09 9.62
CA LEU A 65 1.45 4.93 8.88
C LEU A 65 2.51 5.90 9.41
N ASN A 66 3.66 5.38 9.83
CA ASN A 66 4.79 6.23 10.19
C ASN A 66 5.66 6.47 8.94
N ILE A 67 5.56 7.67 8.37
CA ILE A 67 6.38 8.09 7.23
C ILE A 67 7.49 8.99 7.74
N ASN A 68 8.73 8.55 7.57
CA ASN A 68 9.91 9.37 7.86
C ASN A 68 9.92 10.58 6.92
N ASN A 69 10.19 11.77 7.48
CA ASN A 69 10.24 13.03 6.72
C ASN A 69 8.95 13.37 5.95
N SER A 70 7.77 12.93 6.43
CA SER A 70 6.46 13.14 5.76
C SER A 70 6.19 14.59 5.32
N LYS A 71 6.74 15.57 6.05
CA LYS A 71 6.67 17.01 5.73
C LYS A 71 7.13 17.36 4.31
N LEU A 72 8.08 16.60 3.75
CA LEU A 72 8.61 16.83 2.40
C LEU A 72 7.59 16.50 1.30
N LEU A 73 6.59 15.67 1.61
CA LEU A 73 5.59 15.20 0.66
C LEU A 73 4.44 16.21 0.45
N PHE A 74 4.16 17.07 1.44
CA PHE A 74 2.98 17.97 1.43
C PHE A 74 3.00 19.05 0.35
N ASN A 75 4.16 19.40 -0.20
CA ASN A 75 4.30 20.46 -1.21
C ASN A 75 4.54 19.91 -2.63
N GLN A 76 4.42 18.60 -2.81
CA GLN A 76 4.62 17.97 -4.11
C GLN A 76 3.31 17.95 -4.91
N LYS A 77 3.41 17.95 -6.25
CA LYS A 77 2.26 17.67 -7.13
C LYS A 77 2.10 16.18 -7.41
N THR A 78 3.20 15.45 -7.38
CA THR A 78 3.29 14.01 -7.60
C THR A 78 4.24 13.40 -6.57
N ILE A 79 3.93 12.19 -6.13
CA ILE A 79 4.79 11.40 -5.26
C ILE A 79 5.18 10.15 -6.01
N ASP A 80 6.44 10.08 -6.43
CA ASP A 80 7.00 8.84 -6.95
C ASP A 80 7.23 7.88 -5.77
N TYR A 81 6.90 6.61 -5.95
CA TYR A 81 7.14 5.60 -4.94
C TYR A 81 7.71 4.30 -5.52
N ARG A 82 8.49 3.62 -4.69
CA ARG A 82 8.83 2.21 -4.85
C ARG A 82 8.26 1.46 -3.66
N LEU A 83 7.64 0.33 -3.95
CA LEU A 83 6.97 -0.53 -3.02
C LEU A 83 7.58 -1.92 -3.14
N LYS A 84 8.26 -2.36 -2.09
CA LYS A 84 8.72 -3.74 -1.96
C LYS A 84 7.94 -4.40 -0.84
N CYS A 85 7.14 -5.40 -1.17
CA CYS A 85 6.36 -6.15 -0.20
C CYS A 85 6.75 -7.62 -0.20
N GLU A 86 6.97 -8.18 0.99
CA GLU A 86 6.96 -9.61 1.23
C GLU A 86 5.57 -10.02 1.72
N LEU A 87 4.91 -10.86 0.93
CA LEU A 87 3.62 -11.46 1.24
C LEU A 87 3.85 -12.87 1.77
N GLN A 88 3.37 -13.13 2.98
CA GLN A 88 3.40 -14.46 3.55
C GLN A 88 1.99 -15.06 3.52
N PHE A 89 1.85 -16.16 2.79
CA PHE A 89 0.64 -16.94 2.72
C PHE A 89 0.72 -18.17 3.63
N ASP A 90 -0.42 -18.80 3.88
CA ASP A 90 -0.53 -20.11 4.53
C ASP A 90 0.31 -21.20 3.83
N LYS A 91 0.53 -21.07 2.52
CA LYS A 91 1.23 -22.04 1.66
C LYS A 91 2.46 -21.45 0.97
N GLY A 92 3.25 -20.65 1.69
CA GLY A 92 4.54 -20.12 1.23
C GLY A 92 4.55 -18.59 1.08
N ASN A 93 5.66 -18.05 0.57
CA ASN A 93 5.89 -16.61 0.50
C ASN A 93 6.05 -16.13 -0.95
N GLU A 94 5.79 -14.85 -1.16
CA GLU A 94 5.99 -14.16 -2.43
C GLU A 94 6.57 -12.77 -2.18
N ILE A 95 7.53 -12.35 -3.01
CA ILE A 95 8.10 -11.01 -2.96
C ILE A 95 7.59 -10.24 -4.17
N ILE A 96 6.93 -9.11 -3.91
CA ILE A 96 6.44 -8.19 -4.92
C ILE A 96 7.30 -6.93 -4.86
N ASN A 97 7.80 -6.50 -6.01
CA ASN A 97 8.51 -5.24 -6.15
C ASN A 97 7.86 -4.41 -7.27
N ASN A 98 7.35 -3.24 -6.93
CA ASN A 98 6.66 -2.35 -7.85
C ASN A 98 7.16 -0.92 -7.71
N GLN A 99 7.21 -0.20 -8.83
CA GLN A 99 7.51 1.23 -8.88
C GLN A 99 6.40 1.94 -9.65
N SER A 100 5.90 3.05 -9.12
CA SER A 100 4.82 3.82 -9.74
C SER A 100 4.80 5.25 -9.23
N VAL A 101 3.93 6.08 -9.80
CA VAL A 101 3.69 7.47 -9.41
C VAL A 101 2.30 7.60 -8.81
N LEU A 102 2.18 8.35 -7.72
CA LEU A 102 0.91 8.82 -7.16
C LEU A 102 0.68 10.27 -7.57
N HIS A 103 -0.50 10.52 -8.14
CA HIS A 103 -0.97 11.87 -8.39
C HIS A 103 -1.73 12.36 -7.16
N LEU A 104 -1.29 13.46 -6.56
CA LEU A 104 -1.95 14.02 -5.39
C LEU A 104 -3.23 14.74 -5.83
N VAL A 105 -4.36 14.30 -5.32
CA VAL A 105 -5.66 14.95 -5.51
C VAL A 105 -5.99 15.75 -4.24
N PRO A 106 -6.34 17.04 -4.34
CA PRO A 106 -6.72 17.83 -3.16
C PRO A 106 -7.90 17.19 -2.42
N ALA A 107 -7.83 17.12 -1.09
CA ALA A 107 -8.87 16.55 -0.22
C ALA A 107 -10.27 17.21 -0.34
N LEU A 108 -10.39 18.32 -1.09
CA LEU A 108 -11.58 19.17 -1.18
C LEU A 108 -12.64 18.76 -2.22
N GLN A 109 -12.50 17.63 -2.94
CA GLN A 109 -13.44 17.26 -4.02
C GLN A 109 -14.42 16.11 -3.75
N HIS A 110 -14.49 15.59 -2.52
CA HIS A 110 -15.52 14.59 -2.17
C HIS A 110 -16.50 15.11 -1.12
N LYS A 111 -17.23 16.18 -1.46
CA LYS A 111 -18.61 16.33 -0.99
C LYS A 111 -19.50 15.59 -2.00
N TYR A 112 -19.72 14.29 -1.79
CA TYR A 112 -20.83 13.63 -2.45
C TYR A 112 -22.12 14.26 -1.92
N ARG A 113 -22.86 14.88 -2.84
CA ARG A 113 -24.21 15.39 -2.61
C ARG A 113 -25.22 14.27 -2.72
#